data_AF-A0A7S3TXM1-F1
#
_entry.id   AF-A0A7S3TXM1-F1
#
_cell.length_a   1.000
_cell.length_b   1.000
_cell.length_c   1.000
_cell.angle_alpha   90.00
_cell.angle_beta   90.00
_cell.angle_gamma   90.00
#
_symmetry.space_group_name_H-M   'P 1'
#
loop_
_entity.id
_entity.type
_entity.pdbx_description
1 polymer ?
#
loop_
_entity_poly.entity_id
_entity_poly.type
_entity_poly.pdbx_seq_one_letter_code
_entity_poly.pdbx_strand_id
1 'polypeptide(L)'
;MIQSLAPQLQRDFVVMEVRNNLMLGERQKSLANFDGFKKVAMVVMGEPPAAYKAKMQEAILADKREKAVGEAKRKKAQEERTRREGERQNAERKRAAKANGEQKKEPAGEGEEKE
;
A
#
# COMPACT_ATOMS: atom_id res chain seq x y z
N MET A 1 -25.83 -32.57 2.09
CA MET A 1 -26.95 -33.47 1.68
C MET A 1 -28.06 -32.72 0.95
N ILE A 2 -28.51 -31.56 1.42
CA ILE A 2 -29.58 -30.79 0.73
C ILE A 2 -29.11 -30.24 -0.64
N GLN A 3 -27.90 -29.68 -0.72
CA GLN A 3 -27.38 -29.07 -1.97
C GLN A 3 -27.21 -30.05 -3.14
N SER A 4 -27.07 -31.36 -2.89
CA SER A 4 -26.93 -32.37 -3.94
C SER A 4 -28.28 -32.90 -4.45
N LEU A 5 -29.29 -32.92 -3.59
CA LEU A 5 -30.64 -33.39 -3.92
C LEU A 5 -31.52 -32.27 -4.49
N ALA A 6 -31.35 -31.04 -4.03
CA ALA A 6 -32.17 -29.89 -4.44
C ALA A 6 -32.21 -29.66 -5.96
N PRO A 7 -31.09 -29.76 -6.72
CA PRO A 7 -31.12 -29.58 -8.18
C PRO A 7 -31.94 -30.66 -8.91
N GLN A 8 -32.05 -31.87 -8.36
CA GLN A 8 -32.74 -33.00 -8.99
C GLN A 8 -34.28 -32.86 -8.92
N LEU A 9 -34.78 -32.10 -7.94
CA LEU A 9 -36.20 -31.93 -7.70
C LEU A 9 -36.90 -30.99 -8.69
N GLN A 10 -36.15 -30.25 -9.53
CA GLN A 10 -36.68 -29.33 -10.56
C GLN A 10 -37.75 -28.35 -10.04
N ARG A 11 -37.63 -27.93 -8.77
CA ARG A 11 -38.52 -26.96 -8.11
C ARG A 11 -37.79 -25.66 -7.82
N ASP A 12 -38.55 -24.60 -7.63
CA ASP A 12 -38.01 -23.34 -7.14
C ASP A 12 -37.36 -23.54 -5.76
N PHE A 13 -36.11 -23.09 -5.63
CA PHE A 13 -35.31 -23.29 -4.42
C PHE A 13 -34.57 -22.00 -4.05
N VAL A 14 -34.55 -21.71 -2.74
CA VAL A 14 -33.87 -20.53 -2.20
C VAL A 14 -32.74 -20.99 -1.29
N VAL A 15 -31.50 -20.63 -1.64
CA VAL A 15 -30.29 -20.90 -0.86
C VAL A 15 -29.99 -19.71 0.05
N MET A 16 -30.42 -19.78 1.31
CA MET A 16 -30.14 -18.75 2.32
C MET A 16 -28.81 -19.04 3.02
N GLU A 17 -27.72 -18.58 2.41
CA GLU A 17 -26.38 -18.62 3.02
C GLU A 17 -25.90 -17.20 3.34
N VAL A 18 -25.17 -17.03 4.45
CA VAL A 18 -24.66 -15.71 4.86
C VAL A 18 -23.31 -15.43 4.21
N ARG A 19 -22.29 -16.23 4.52
CA ARG A 19 -20.91 -16.01 4.03
C ARG A 19 -20.77 -16.24 2.53
N ASN A 20 -21.22 -17.40 2.05
CA ASN A 20 -20.98 -17.84 0.68
C ASN A 20 -21.71 -16.98 -0.36
N ASN A 21 -22.85 -16.36 0.02
CA ASN A 21 -23.57 -15.43 -0.87
C ASN A 21 -22.86 -14.08 -1.03
N LEU A 22 -22.08 -13.66 -0.01
CA LEU A 22 -21.29 -12.43 -0.03
C LEU A 22 -20.00 -12.58 -0.86
N MET A 23 -19.45 -13.79 -0.91
CA MET A 23 -18.22 -14.08 -1.66
C MET A 23 -18.56 -14.56 -3.07
N LEU A 24 -18.19 -13.76 -4.09
CA LEU A 24 -18.50 -14.06 -5.50
C LEU A 24 -18.08 -15.48 -5.93
N GLY A 25 -16.85 -15.88 -5.57
CA GLY A 25 -16.30 -17.17 -5.98
C GLY A 25 -16.98 -18.36 -5.30
N GLU A 26 -17.41 -18.23 -4.05
CA GLU A 26 -18.16 -19.27 -3.34
C GLU A 26 -19.58 -19.36 -3.90
N ARG A 27 -20.23 -18.22 -4.18
CA ARG A 27 -21.54 -18.18 -4.82
C ARG A 27 -21.56 -18.86 -6.18
N GLN A 28 -20.56 -18.62 -7.03
CA GLN A 28 -20.47 -19.28 -8.34
C GLN A 28 -20.35 -20.80 -8.21
N LYS A 29 -19.57 -21.28 -7.22
CA LYS A 29 -19.45 -22.72 -6.94
C LYS A 29 -20.76 -23.32 -6.47
N SER A 30 -21.48 -22.66 -5.55
CA SER A 30 -22.78 -23.15 -5.07
C SER A 30 -23.83 -23.19 -6.19
N LEU A 31 -23.84 -22.20 -7.08
CA LEU A 31 -24.76 -22.10 -8.22
C LEU A 31 -24.40 -23.03 -9.39
N ALA A 32 -23.16 -23.56 -9.44
CA ALA A 32 -22.74 -24.51 -10.48
C ALA A 32 -23.55 -25.81 -10.43
N ASN A 33 -24.02 -26.21 -9.25
CA ASN A 33 -24.81 -27.43 -9.08
C ASN A 33 -26.25 -27.33 -9.62
N PHE A 34 -26.74 -26.12 -9.93
CA PHE A 34 -28.11 -25.85 -10.37
C PHE A 34 -28.20 -25.62 -11.89
N ASP A 35 -27.66 -26.53 -12.68
CA ASP A 35 -27.73 -26.44 -14.13
C ASP A 35 -29.15 -26.64 -14.65
N GLY A 36 -29.53 -25.84 -15.64
CA GLY A 36 -30.91 -25.79 -16.17
C GLY A 36 -31.88 -24.86 -15.43
N PHE A 37 -31.46 -24.21 -14.33
CA PHE A 37 -32.29 -23.25 -13.60
C PHE A 37 -31.96 -21.79 -13.94
N LYS A 38 -32.94 -20.89 -13.78
CA LYS A 38 -32.70 -19.44 -13.77
C LYS A 38 -32.03 -19.04 -12.45
N LYS A 39 -30.71 -18.82 -12.50
CA LYS A 39 -29.88 -18.47 -11.34
C LYS A 39 -30.02 -16.96 -11.04
N VAL A 40 -30.70 -16.58 -9.95
CA VAL A 40 -30.80 -15.19 -9.47
C VAL A 40 -30.16 -15.08 -8.09
N ALA A 41 -29.20 -14.16 -7.94
CA ALA A 41 -28.56 -13.88 -6.65
C ALA A 41 -29.07 -12.54 -6.11
N MET A 42 -29.80 -12.58 -4.99
CA MET A 42 -30.21 -11.39 -4.25
C MET A 42 -29.44 -11.32 -2.94
N VAL A 43 -28.68 -10.25 -2.75
CA VAL A 43 -27.94 -9.99 -1.51
C VAL A 43 -28.69 -8.92 -0.73
N VAL A 44 -29.33 -9.32 0.37
CA VAL A 44 -30.00 -8.40 1.28
C VAL A 44 -29.04 -8.07 2.42
N MET A 45 -28.33 -6.96 2.30
CA MET A 45 -27.57 -6.38 3.42
C MET A 45 -28.49 -5.42 4.17
N GLY A 46 -28.76 -5.70 5.44
CA GLY A 46 -29.36 -4.73 6.35
C GLY A 46 -28.33 -3.70 6.82
N GLU A 47 -28.78 -2.53 7.26
CA GLU A 47 -27.91 -1.59 7.96
C GLU A 47 -27.69 -2.05 9.41
N PRO A 48 -26.43 -2.09 9.91
CA PRO A 48 -26.18 -2.38 11.31
C PRO A 48 -26.72 -1.24 12.19
N PRO A 49 -27.05 -1.50 13.48
CA PRO A 49 -27.55 -0.48 14.39
C PRO A 49 -26.63 0.75 14.46
N ALA A 50 -27.22 1.95 14.59
CA ALA A 50 -26.49 3.22 14.54
C ALA A 50 -25.32 3.30 15.53
N ALA A 51 -25.49 2.74 16.74
CA ALA A 51 -24.44 2.68 17.75
C ALA A 51 -23.21 1.85 17.30
N TYR A 52 -23.44 0.74 16.59
CA TYR A 52 -22.36 -0.08 16.05
C TYR A 52 -21.63 0.63 14.91
N LYS A 53 -22.38 1.33 14.05
CA LYS A 53 -21.83 2.14 12.94
C LYS A 53 -20.91 3.25 13.46
N ALA A 54 -21.34 3.99 14.48
CA ALA A 54 -20.54 5.05 15.09
C ALA A 54 -19.22 4.49 15.69
N LYS A 55 -19.31 3.41 16.47
CA LYS A 55 -18.14 2.76 17.07
C LYS A 55 -17.11 2.30 16.02
N MET A 56 -17.59 1.71 14.92
CA MET A 56 -16.72 1.26 13.83
C MET A 56 -16.09 2.44 13.07
N GLN A 57 -16.83 3.52 12.86
CA GLN A 57 -16.29 4.73 12.23
C GLN A 57 -15.19 5.36 13.09
N GLU A 58 -15.38 5.42 14.41
CA GLU A 58 -14.36 5.92 15.34
C GLU A 58 -13.08 5.06 15.29
N ALA A 59 -13.22 3.73 15.30
CA ALA A 59 -12.08 2.81 15.18
C ALA A 59 -11.33 3.00 13.86
N ILE A 60 -12.05 3.10 12.73
CA ILE A 60 -11.45 3.33 11.42
C ILE A 60 -10.74 4.70 11.36
N LEU A 61 -11.31 5.73 12.00
CA LEU A 61 -10.68 7.05 12.08
C LEU A 61 -9.41 7.02 12.92
N ALA A 62 -9.39 6.29 14.03
CA ALA A 62 -8.20 6.10 14.86
C ALA A 62 -7.07 5.42 14.06
N ASP A 63 -7.36 4.29 13.40
CA ASP A 63 -6.38 3.58 12.56
C ASP A 63 -5.82 4.46 11.43
N LYS A 64 -6.68 5.24 10.77
CA LYS A 64 -6.26 6.17 9.72
C LYS A 64 -5.35 7.27 10.25
N ARG A 65 -5.67 7.82 11.43
CA ARG A 65 -4.83 8.85 12.07
C ARG A 65 -3.46 8.28 12.45
N GLU A 66 -3.41 7.07 13.00
CA GLU A 66 -2.15 6.42 13.35
C GLU A 66 -1.28 6.17 12.11
N LYS A 67 -1.86 5.63 11.04
CA LYS A 67 -1.16 5.42 9.76
C LYS A 67 -0.65 6.73 9.18
N ALA A 68 -1.47 7.77 9.15
CA ALA A 68 -1.08 9.08 8.63
C ALA A 68 0.07 9.71 9.43
N VAL A 69 0.03 9.62 10.76
CA VAL A 69 1.12 10.11 11.63
C VAL A 69 2.40 9.29 11.40
N GLY A 70 2.27 7.96 11.27
CA GLY A 70 3.39 7.07 10.96
C GLY A 70 4.04 7.40 9.61
N GLU A 71 3.25 7.59 8.56
CA GLU A 71 3.72 7.97 7.23
C GLU A 71 4.37 9.36 7.23
N ALA A 72 3.77 10.34 7.91
CA ALA A 72 4.34 11.67 8.02
C ALA A 72 5.69 11.66 8.76
N LYS A 73 5.81 10.90 9.84
CA LYS A 73 7.09 10.72 10.57
C LYS A 73 8.14 10.04 9.69
N ARG A 74 7.76 8.99 8.95
CA ARG A 74 8.67 8.29 8.02
C ARG A 74 9.16 9.22 6.91
N LYS A 75 8.27 10.01 6.31
CA LYS A 75 8.63 11.01 5.29
C LYS A 75 9.58 12.07 5.83
N LYS A 76 9.28 12.67 6.99
CA LYS A 76 10.17 13.66 7.62
C LYS A 76 11.55 13.08 7.95
N ALA A 77 11.60 11.87 8.50
CA ALA A 77 12.87 11.21 8.80
C ALA A 77 13.68 10.89 7.54
N GLN A 78 13.01 10.54 6.43
CA GLN A 78 13.65 10.30 5.15
C GLN A 78 14.18 11.60 4.52
N GLU A 79 13.40 12.68 4.56
CA GLU A 79 13.83 14.02 4.11
C GLU A 79 15.01 14.57 4.92
N GLU A 80 15.02 14.35 6.23
CA GLU A 80 16.13 14.78 7.08
C GLU A 80 17.41 13.96 6.80
N ARG A 81 17.27 12.65 6.53
CA ARG A 81 18.40 11.79 6.12
C ARG A 81 18.97 12.23 4.78
N THR A 82 18.13 12.40 3.76
CA THR A 82 18.59 12.82 2.43
C THR A 82 19.24 14.20 2.47
N ARG A 83 18.71 15.14 3.28
CA ARG A 83 19.32 16.44 3.49
C ARG A 83 20.71 16.34 4.13
N ARG A 84 20.85 15.56 5.20
CA ARG A 84 22.15 15.36 5.89
C ARG A 84 23.18 14.68 4.98
N GLU A 85 22.76 13.70 4.19
CA GLU A 85 23.63 13.04 3.21
C GLU A 85 24.06 13.99 2.10
N GLY A 86 23.14 14.81 1.58
CA GLY A 86 23.45 15.85 0.60
C GLY A 86 24.42 16.91 1.14
N GLU A 87 24.24 17.36 2.38
CA GLU A 87 25.13 18.30 3.05
C GLU A 87 26.54 17.71 3.26
N ARG A 88 26.65 16.42 3.64
CA ARG A 88 27.93 15.71 3.77
C ARG A 88 28.65 15.57 2.43
N GLN A 89 27.96 15.11 1.38
CA GLN A 89 28.54 14.96 0.05
C GLN A 89 29.01 16.30 -0.52
N ASN A 90 28.26 17.38 -0.28
CA ASN A 90 28.64 18.71 -0.75
C ASN A 90 29.85 19.26 0.02
N ALA A 91 29.94 18.98 1.33
CA ALA A 91 31.12 19.33 2.13
C ALA A 91 32.38 18.57 1.68
N GLU A 92 32.26 17.27 1.39
CA GLU A 92 33.36 16.46 0.85
C GLU A 92 33.82 16.94 -0.53
N ARG A 93 32.88 17.23 -1.45
CA ARG A 93 33.19 17.80 -2.77
C ARG A 93 33.93 19.14 -2.65
N LYS A 94 33.50 20.02 -1.74
CA LYS A 94 34.18 21.30 -1.49
C LYS A 94 35.59 21.13 -0.91
N ARG A 95 35.79 20.15 -0.02
CA ARG A 95 37.12 19.82 0.52
C ARG A 95 38.05 19.26 -0.55
N ALA A 96 37.56 18.34 -1.38
CA ALA A 96 38.31 17.77 -2.51
C ALA A 96 38.68 18.84 -3.55
N ALA A 97 37.76 19.77 -3.85
CA ALA A 97 38.03 20.88 -4.78
C ALA A 97 39.07 21.88 -4.26
N LYS A 98 39.12 22.14 -2.95
CA LYS A 98 40.15 22.99 -2.33
C LYS A 98 41.52 22.33 -2.35
N ALA A 99 41.60 21.04 -1.99
CA ALA A 99 42.84 20.27 -2.04
C ALA A 99 43.46 20.18 -3.45
N ASN A 100 42.62 20.05 -4.50
CA ASN A 100 43.09 20.08 -5.89
C ASN A 100 43.42 21.49 -6.42
N GLY A 101 42.90 22.55 -5.78
CA GLY A 101 43.17 23.94 -6.15
C GLY A 101 44.50 24.47 -5.62
N GLU A 102 44.94 24.00 -4.44
CA GLU A 102 46.23 24.39 -3.83
C GLU A 102 47.43 23.72 -4.52
N GLN A 103 47.27 22.57 -5.19
CA GLN A 103 48.36 21.95 -5.97
C GLN A 103 48.64 22.62 -7.33
N LYS A 104 47.89 23.67 -7.72
CA LYS A 104 48.04 24.35 -9.03
C LYS A 104 48.58 25.78 -8.94
N LYS A 105 48.95 26.26 -7.75
CA LYS A 105 49.50 27.61 -7.55
C LYS A 105 50.72 27.59 -6.62
N GLU A 106 51.83 27.03 -7.10
CA GLU A 106 53.21 27.40 -6.74
C GLU A 106 54.12 26.99 -7.93
N PRO A 107 55.14 27.79 -8.28
CA PRO A 107 55.13 28.49 -9.56
C PRO A 107 56.21 28.03 -10.55
N ALA A 108 55.90 28.27 -11.83
CA ALA A 108 56.90 28.43 -12.88
C ALA A 108 57.69 29.73 -12.65
N GLY A 109 59.02 29.66 -12.71
CA GLY A 109 59.88 30.84 -12.93
C GLY A 109 61.20 30.87 -12.14
N GLU A 110 62.27 30.39 -12.77
CA GLU A 110 63.70 30.78 -12.70
C GLU A 110 64.45 29.61 -13.38
N GLY A 111 65.25 29.70 -14.45
CA GLY A 111 65.97 30.78 -15.12
C GLY A 111 67.27 30.15 -15.66
N GLU A 112 67.65 30.47 -16.89
CA GLU A 112 68.86 30.03 -17.61
C GLU A 112 70.18 30.15 -16.81
N GLU A 113 71.14 29.24 -17.04
CA GLU A 113 72.45 29.54 -17.67
C GLU A 113 73.47 28.37 -17.55
N LYS A 114 74.13 28.06 -18.69
CA LYS A 114 75.51 27.56 -18.93
C LYS A 114 75.93 26.24 -18.24
N GLU A 115 76.39 25.22 -18.95
CA GLU A 115 77.54 25.16 -19.88
C GLU A 115 77.41 23.94 -20.81
#